data_AF-A0A7R9M6R5-F1
#
_entry.id   AF-A0A7R9M6R5-F1
#
_cell.length_a   1.000
_cell.length_b   1.000
_cell.length_c   1.000
_cell.angle_alpha   90.00
_cell.angle_beta   90.00
_cell.angle_gamma   90.00
#
_symmetry.space_group_name_H-M   'P 1'
#
loop_
_entity.id
_entity.type
_entity.pdbx_description
1 polymer ?
#
loop_
_entity_poly.entity_id
_entity_poly.type
_entity_poly.pdbx_seq_one_letter_code
_entity_poly.pdbx_strand_id
1 'polypeptide(L)'
;AGKNFEKGSEPVLGLLPGYEPLPPSSDIIYNISDEDISENFDARVQWPDCYTIKEIRNQGCCGSCWAVSAAEVISDRICIASKGEQQVEVSSEDILTCSGAGNCSYGYPSGGFDYYVESGVISGGEVDSHKGCQPYTIIGDHPCASTVPTPKCQESCIAGYNRTYTQDKHFGSKSYGVDVKDVQKEIMTNGPVAAGFTVYEDFYSYKSGVYQHVTGKQNGGHGVKLMGWGVDNGVKYWLVANSWGTVFGEQGYFKIKRGNNECGFEGGFDAVTPKLDQIDYINSLGTTWQAGKNFEKGFEPALGLAPGYKPLPPSSDITYDIADENVPEDYDPRIHLKYCYTVKEIRNQGCCGSCWAFSASEVISDRICIASGNKQQVEVSAEDVLTCSGAGSCQGGWPSAVFDYYIKSGVITGGLVDSHEGCQPYTITGDHPCASYVPTPKCQKSCIAGYNRTYTQDKHFGSKAYGVSLKDVQKELMTNGPVSAMFTVYNDFFAYKTGVYQHVTGEAKGLHAVKLMGWGVDNGVKYWLVANSWGTVFGDQGYFKIKRGNDECGFEGGFDAVTPKLE
;
A
#
# COMPACT_ATOMS: atom_id res chain seq x y z
N ALA A 1 -14.05 -37.01 28.15
CA ALA A 1 -15.43 -36.78 27.68
C ALA A 1 -16.27 -36.14 28.79
N GLY A 2 -17.21 -35.26 28.45
CA GLY A 2 -18.11 -34.58 29.36
C GLY A 2 -19.36 -34.07 28.62
N LYS A 3 -20.38 -33.60 29.34
CA LYS A 3 -21.56 -33.00 28.71
C LYS A 3 -21.24 -31.57 28.28
N ASN A 4 -21.30 -31.29 26.99
CA ASN A 4 -21.25 -29.92 26.45
C ASN A 4 -22.63 -29.29 26.30
N PHE A 5 -23.65 -30.13 26.12
CA PHE A 5 -25.02 -29.73 25.78
C PHE A 5 -26.02 -30.42 26.73
N GLU A 6 -27.16 -29.80 27.00
CA GLU A 6 -28.27 -30.45 27.71
C GLU A 6 -28.89 -31.59 26.85
N LYS A 7 -29.60 -32.54 27.47
CA LYS A 7 -30.14 -33.72 26.74
C LYS A 7 -31.20 -33.28 25.71
N GLY A 8 -31.02 -33.63 24.43
CA GLY A 8 -32.16 -33.71 23.50
C GLY A 8 -31.98 -33.28 22.03
N SER A 9 -30.80 -32.84 21.60
CA SER A 9 -30.54 -32.59 20.17
C SER A 9 -29.04 -32.53 19.88
N GLU A 10 -28.66 -32.60 18.60
CA GLU A 10 -27.28 -32.52 18.13
C GLU A 10 -27.03 -31.13 17.49
N PRO A 11 -25.78 -30.62 17.50
CA PRO A 11 -25.42 -29.43 16.69
C PRO A 11 -25.74 -29.63 15.21
N VAL A 12 -26.03 -28.54 14.50
CA VAL A 12 -26.32 -28.60 13.06
C VAL A 12 -25.01 -28.64 12.27
N LEU A 13 -24.88 -29.66 11.42
CA LEU A 13 -23.74 -29.84 10.53
C LEU A 13 -24.12 -29.38 9.13
N GLY A 14 -23.19 -28.78 8.39
CA GLY A 14 -23.48 -28.29 7.05
C GLY A 14 -22.30 -28.25 6.09
N LEU A 15 -21.22 -29.00 6.36
CA LEU A 15 -20.25 -29.31 5.32
C LEU A 15 -20.72 -30.54 4.54
N LEU A 16 -20.72 -30.47 3.21
CA LEU A 16 -21.19 -31.60 2.39
C LEU A 16 -20.25 -32.81 2.49
N PRO A 17 -20.80 -34.04 2.45
CA PRO A 17 -19.99 -35.24 2.26
C PRO A 17 -19.20 -35.15 0.95
N GLY A 18 -17.90 -35.47 1.00
CA GLY A 18 -17.03 -35.41 -0.19
C GLY A 18 -16.49 -34.01 -0.50
N TYR A 19 -16.43 -33.12 0.49
CA TYR A 19 -15.67 -31.87 0.38
C TYR A 19 -14.25 -32.14 -0.11
N GLU A 20 -13.92 -31.56 -1.25
CA GLU A 20 -12.57 -31.47 -1.80
C GLU A 20 -12.12 -30.01 -1.67
N PRO A 21 -10.96 -29.75 -1.04
CA PRO A 21 -10.38 -28.42 -0.99
C PRO A 21 -10.05 -27.94 -2.42
N LEU A 22 -9.86 -26.63 -2.56
CA LEU A 22 -9.30 -26.03 -3.77
C LEU A 22 -7.95 -26.67 -4.11
N PRO A 23 -7.50 -26.60 -5.38
CA PRO A 23 -6.18 -27.07 -5.74
C PRO A 23 -5.10 -26.22 -5.02
N PRO A 24 -4.00 -26.85 -4.56
CA PRO A 24 -2.84 -26.11 -4.07
C PRO A 24 -2.29 -25.14 -5.09
N SER A 25 -1.88 -23.96 -4.64
CA SER A 25 -1.27 -22.97 -5.51
C SER A 25 0.26 -23.02 -5.47
N SER A 26 0.89 -23.16 -6.64
CA SER A 26 2.34 -23.06 -6.81
C SER A 26 2.92 -21.67 -6.54
N ASP A 27 2.06 -20.65 -6.46
CA ASP A 27 2.47 -19.25 -6.29
C ASP A 27 2.70 -18.90 -4.82
N ILE A 28 2.26 -19.75 -3.89
CA ILE A 28 2.49 -19.57 -2.46
C ILE A 28 3.82 -20.23 -2.11
N ILE A 29 4.79 -19.40 -1.75
CA ILE A 29 6.16 -19.83 -1.43
C ILE A 29 6.41 -19.59 0.06
N TYR A 30 6.79 -20.64 0.78
CA TYR A 30 7.14 -20.57 2.18
C TYR A 30 8.66 -20.49 2.35
N ASN A 31 9.16 -19.42 2.97
CA ASN A 31 10.56 -19.29 3.35
C ASN A 31 10.81 -19.90 4.75
N ILE A 32 10.27 -21.11 4.99
CA ILE A 32 10.36 -21.84 6.26
C ILE A 32 10.78 -23.27 5.94
N SER A 33 11.91 -23.71 6.50
CA SER A 33 12.36 -25.10 6.40
C SER A 33 11.55 -26.01 7.33
N ASP A 34 11.52 -27.32 7.07
CA ASP A 34 10.78 -28.25 7.94
C ASP A 34 11.37 -28.29 9.36
N GLU A 35 12.68 -28.03 9.48
CA GLU A 35 13.40 -27.96 10.74
C GLU A 35 13.05 -26.72 11.57
N ASP A 36 12.56 -25.65 10.94
CA ASP A 36 12.16 -24.40 11.62
C ASP A 36 10.72 -24.43 12.17
N ILE A 37 9.97 -25.49 11.86
CA ILE A 37 8.59 -25.66 12.35
C ILE A 37 8.63 -26.03 13.84
N SER A 38 8.11 -25.15 14.69
CA SER A 38 8.07 -25.38 16.13
C SER A 38 7.21 -26.59 16.52
N GLU A 39 7.51 -27.23 17.65
CA GLU A 39 6.70 -28.35 18.17
C GLU A 39 5.27 -27.92 18.53
N ASN A 40 5.12 -26.69 19.02
CA ASN A 40 3.86 -26.07 19.40
C ASN A 40 3.71 -24.71 18.72
N PHE A 41 2.52 -24.42 18.22
CA PHE A 41 2.18 -23.14 17.62
C PHE A 41 0.74 -22.79 17.95
N ASP A 42 0.51 -21.54 18.34
CA ASP A 42 -0.82 -20.99 18.63
C ASP A 42 -0.89 -19.59 18.02
N ALA A 43 -1.76 -19.43 17.00
CA ALA A 43 -1.94 -18.15 16.31
C ALA A 43 -2.29 -17.00 17.27
N ARG A 44 -2.97 -17.28 18.40
CA ARG A 44 -3.34 -16.26 19.39
C ARG A 44 -2.15 -15.70 20.16
N VAL A 45 -1.08 -16.50 20.27
CA VAL A 45 0.19 -16.11 20.89
C VAL A 45 1.09 -15.44 19.86
N GLN A 46 1.10 -15.95 18.63
CA GLN A 46 1.90 -15.40 17.54
C GLN A 46 1.45 -13.99 17.13
N TRP A 47 0.14 -13.76 17.06
CA TRP A 47 -0.46 -12.46 16.68
C TRP A 47 -1.38 -11.95 17.80
N PRO A 48 -0.81 -11.51 18.94
CA PRO A 48 -1.60 -11.13 20.11
C PRO A 48 -2.46 -9.88 19.87
N ASP A 49 -2.04 -9.02 18.93
CA ASP A 49 -2.69 -7.77 18.57
C ASP A 49 -3.89 -7.94 17.62
N CYS A 50 -4.06 -9.13 17.04
CA CYS A 50 -5.21 -9.48 16.21
C CYS A 50 -6.33 -10.09 17.05
N TYR A 51 -7.32 -9.28 17.45
CA TYR A 51 -8.36 -9.75 18.36
C TYR A 51 -9.27 -10.82 17.74
N THR A 52 -9.51 -10.77 16.42
CA THR A 52 -10.40 -11.70 15.70
C THR A 52 -9.95 -13.15 15.82
N ILE A 53 -8.63 -13.39 15.99
CA ILE A 53 -8.07 -14.76 16.14
C ILE A 53 -8.59 -15.41 17.43
N LYS A 54 -8.87 -14.61 18.46
CA LYS A 54 -9.34 -15.07 19.78
C LYS A 54 -10.86 -15.20 19.84
N GLU A 55 -11.59 -14.71 18.84
CA GLU A 55 -13.05 -14.81 18.82
C GLU A 55 -13.49 -16.24 18.46
N ILE A 56 -14.50 -16.71 19.19
CA ILE A 56 -15.20 -17.97 18.94
C ILE A 56 -16.62 -17.61 18.54
N ARG A 57 -16.97 -17.89 17.28
CA ARG A 57 -18.29 -17.59 16.73
C ARG A 57 -19.31 -18.67 17.05
N ASN A 58 -20.59 -18.33 16.94
CA ASN A 58 -21.68 -19.28 17.08
C ASN A 58 -22.55 -19.33 15.81
N GLN A 59 -22.53 -20.48 15.12
CA GLN A 59 -23.30 -20.71 13.90
C GLN A 59 -24.82 -20.86 14.15
N GLY A 60 -25.23 -20.93 15.41
CA GLY A 60 -26.62 -21.12 15.81
C GLY A 60 -27.22 -22.42 15.30
N CYS A 61 -28.53 -22.44 15.11
CA CYS A 61 -29.25 -23.61 14.58
C CYS A 61 -29.27 -23.70 13.06
N CYS A 62 -28.16 -23.35 12.42
CA CYS A 62 -27.95 -23.37 10.98
C CYS A 62 -26.66 -24.15 10.68
N GLY A 63 -26.65 -24.98 9.63
CA GLY A 63 -25.46 -25.66 9.11
C GLY A 63 -24.52 -24.72 8.36
N SER A 64 -24.27 -23.53 8.90
CA SER A 64 -23.45 -22.46 8.31
C SER A 64 -21.97 -22.57 8.70
N CYS A 65 -21.53 -23.68 9.30
CA CYS A 65 -20.13 -23.90 9.69
C CYS A 65 -19.12 -23.58 8.59
N TRP A 66 -19.47 -23.85 7.33
CA TRP A 66 -18.67 -23.53 6.15
C TRP A 66 -18.50 -22.01 5.94
N ALA A 67 -19.57 -21.22 6.15
CA ALA A 67 -19.55 -19.76 6.02
C ALA A 67 -18.88 -19.10 7.23
N VAL A 68 -19.11 -19.64 8.43
CA VAL A 68 -18.51 -19.13 9.67
C VAL A 68 -17.00 -19.34 9.65
N SER A 69 -16.52 -20.55 9.32
CA SER A 69 -15.08 -20.83 9.22
C SER A 69 -14.39 -19.98 8.15
N ALA A 70 -15.02 -19.77 6.98
CA ALA A 70 -14.49 -18.87 5.96
C ALA A 70 -14.39 -17.42 6.48
N ALA A 71 -15.44 -16.91 7.13
CA ALA A 71 -15.46 -15.55 7.67
C ALA A 71 -14.39 -15.34 8.76
N GLU A 72 -14.21 -16.31 9.66
CA GLU A 72 -13.18 -16.27 10.69
C GLU A 72 -11.78 -16.24 10.08
N VAL A 73 -11.50 -17.10 9.09
CA VAL A 73 -10.20 -17.15 8.40
C VAL A 73 -9.93 -15.84 7.65
N ILE A 74 -10.91 -15.29 6.94
CA ILE A 74 -10.75 -13.99 6.26
C ILE A 74 -10.42 -12.89 7.28
N SER A 75 -11.18 -12.81 8.37
CA SER A 75 -11.01 -11.79 9.42
C SER A 75 -9.60 -11.83 10.01
N ASP A 76 -9.13 -13.03 10.36
CA ASP A 76 -7.80 -13.25 10.94
C ASP A 76 -6.70 -12.87 9.95
N ARG A 77 -6.83 -13.27 8.69
CA ARG A 77 -5.83 -13.01 7.67
C ARG A 77 -5.76 -11.54 7.29
N ILE A 78 -6.87 -10.79 7.27
CA ILE A 78 -6.86 -9.33 7.08
C ILE A 78 -5.99 -8.68 8.17
N CYS A 79 -6.17 -9.08 9.42
CA CYS A 79 -5.37 -8.55 10.53
C CYS A 79 -3.89 -8.94 10.43
N ILE A 80 -3.59 -10.22 10.14
CA ILE A 80 -2.21 -10.70 10.03
C ILE A 80 -1.49 -10.01 8.87
N ALA A 81 -2.12 -9.92 7.70
CA ALA A 81 -1.53 -9.29 6.52
C ALA A 81 -1.29 -7.79 6.72
N SER A 82 -2.19 -7.11 7.43
CA SER A 82 -2.06 -5.68 7.77
C SER A 82 -1.20 -5.41 9.01
N LYS A 83 -0.62 -6.45 9.64
CA LYS A 83 0.15 -6.35 10.89
C LYS A 83 -0.61 -5.67 12.03
N GLY A 84 -1.92 -5.91 12.12
CA GLY A 84 -2.77 -5.38 13.19
C GLY A 84 -3.47 -4.04 12.86
N GLU A 85 -3.11 -3.39 11.76
CA GLU A 85 -3.69 -2.09 11.36
C GLU A 85 -5.15 -2.20 10.92
N GLN A 86 -5.52 -3.29 10.23
CA GLN A 86 -6.90 -3.58 9.86
C GLN A 86 -7.45 -4.75 10.67
N GLN A 87 -8.46 -4.51 11.49
CA GLN A 87 -9.13 -5.57 12.27
C GLN A 87 -10.61 -5.60 11.94
N VAL A 88 -10.93 -6.30 10.84
CA VAL A 88 -12.27 -6.40 10.27
C VAL A 88 -12.88 -7.73 10.67
N GLU A 89 -13.99 -7.67 11.40
CA GLU A 89 -14.86 -8.83 11.65
C GLU A 89 -15.75 -9.01 10.41
N VAL A 90 -15.44 -9.97 9.55
CA VAL A 90 -16.17 -10.21 8.29
C VAL A 90 -17.49 -10.92 8.56
N SER A 91 -18.56 -10.49 7.87
CA SER A 91 -19.91 -11.00 8.06
C SER A 91 -20.07 -12.45 7.60
N SER A 92 -20.32 -13.35 8.56
CA SER A 92 -20.78 -14.71 8.24
C SER A 92 -22.17 -14.72 7.61
N GLU A 93 -23.00 -13.68 7.87
CA GLU A 93 -24.34 -13.53 7.30
C GLU A 93 -24.27 -13.25 5.78
N ASP A 94 -23.41 -12.32 5.37
CA ASP A 94 -23.21 -11.97 3.95
C ASP A 94 -22.69 -13.19 3.16
N ILE A 95 -21.69 -13.90 3.70
CA ILE A 95 -21.19 -15.14 3.08
C ILE A 95 -22.31 -16.19 3.00
N LEU A 96 -23.03 -16.44 4.09
CA LEU A 96 -24.08 -17.45 4.14
C LEU A 96 -25.22 -17.16 3.14
N THR A 97 -25.64 -15.90 3.04
CA THR A 97 -26.89 -15.55 2.37
C THR A 97 -26.69 -15.06 0.93
N CYS A 98 -25.56 -14.43 0.62
CA CYS A 98 -25.33 -13.74 -0.66
C CYS A 98 -24.28 -14.40 -1.57
N SER A 99 -23.44 -15.32 -1.07
CA SER A 99 -22.38 -15.96 -1.89
C SER A 99 -22.90 -16.93 -2.95
N GLY A 100 -24.09 -17.51 -2.73
CA GLY A 100 -24.57 -18.64 -3.54
C GLY A 100 -23.80 -19.95 -3.33
N ALA A 101 -22.81 -19.99 -2.42
CA ALA A 101 -21.97 -21.16 -2.15
C ALA A 101 -22.63 -22.24 -1.28
N GLY A 102 -23.77 -21.92 -0.66
CA GLY A 102 -24.45 -22.82 0.25
C GLY A 102 -25.66 -22.18 0.91
N ASN A 103 -26.09 -22.79 2.01
CA ASN A 103 -27.20 -22.39 2.85
C ASN A 103 -27.08 -23.06 4.24
N CYS A 104 -28.14 -23.02 5.05
CA CYS A 104 -28.19 -23.63 6.40
C CYS A 104 -28.24 -25.16 6.43
N SER A 105 -28.27 -25.82 5.28
CA SER A 105 -28.22 -27.28 5.20
C SER A 105 -26.86 -27.77 4.70
N TYR A 106 -26.16 -26.96 3.91
CA TYR A 106 -24.93 -27.37 3.25
C TYR A 106 -24.13 -26.18 2.68
N GLY A 107 -22.82 -26.36 2.51
CA GLY A 107 -21.95 -25.47 1.74
C GLY A 107 -20.47 -25.82 1.90
N TYR A 108 -19.59 -24.94 1.38
CA TYR A 108 -18.13 -25.14 1.39
C TYR A 108 -17.39 -23.84 1.74
N PRO A 109 -16.34 -23.89 2.58
CA PRO A 109 -15.52 -22.71 2.90
C PRO A 109 -14.92 -22.05 1.64
N SER A 110 -14.47 -22.86 0.67
CA SER A 110 -13.93 -22.39 -0.61
C SER A 110 -14.86 -21.42 -1.34
N GLY A 111 -16.16 -21.71 -1.41
CA GLY A 111 -17.11 -20.80 -2.06
C GLY A 111 -17.29 -19.48 -1.31
N GLY A 112 -17.05 -19.45 0.01
CA GLY A 112 -16.96 -18.20 0.77
C GLY A 112 -15.69 -17.40 0.45
N PHE A 113 -14.56 -18.08 0.24
CA PHE A 113 -13.33 -17.43 -0.21
C PHE A 113 -13.42 -16.92 -1.64
N ASP A 114 -14.04 -17.68 -2.55
CA ASP A 114 -14.28 -17.26 -3.93
C ASP A 114 -15.19 -16.02 -3.95
N TYR A 115 -16.26 -16.00 -3.15
CA TYR A 115 -17.10 -14.81 -2.99
C TYR A 115 -16.31 -13.59 -2.49
N TYR A 116 -15.41 -13.77 -1.52
CA TYR A 116 -14.52 -12.70 -1.04
C TYR A 116 -13.55 -12.18 -2.10
N VAL A 117 -13.07 -13.02 -3.00
CA VAL A 117 -12.17 -12.62 -4.10
C VAL A 117 -12.96 -11.95 -5.24
N GLU A 118 -14.10 -12.53 -5.63
CA GLU A 118 -14.83 -12.13 -6.84
C GLU A 118 -15.78 -10.95 -6.59
N SER A 119 -16.45 -10.92 -5.44
CA SER A 119 -17.53 -9.96 -5.13
C SER A 119 -17.25 -9.13 -3.87
N GLY A 120 -16.30 -9.58 -3.03
CA GLY A 120 -16.00 -9.01 -1.73
C GLY A 120 -17.05 -9.37 -0.66
N VAL A 121 -16.68 -9.23 0.60
CA VAL A 121 -17.56 -9.46 1.77
C VAL A 121 -17.59 -8.23 2.65
N ILE A 122 -18.75 -7.91 3.21
CA ILE A 122 -18.91 -6.80 4.17
C ILE A 122 -18.52 -7.21 5.60
N SER A 123 -18.34 -6.23 6.47
CA SER A 123 -18.16 -6.47 7.91
C SER A 123 -19.45 -6.90 8.59
N GLY A 124 -19.34 -7.63 9.70
CA GLY A 124 -20.47 -8.12 10.48
C GLY A 124 -20.03 -9.03 11.61
N GLY A 125 -20.42 -8.68 12.84
CA GLY A 125 -20.09 -9.46 14.02
C GLY A 125 -21.15 -10.47 14.43
N GLU A 126 -21.02 -11.02 15.64
CA GLU A 126 -21.97 -11.97 16.22
C GLU A 126 -23.39 -11.38 16.41
N VAL A 127 -24.35 -12.26 16.70
CA VAL A 127 -25.72 -11.92 17.07
C VAL A 127 -25.75 -10.81 18.13
N ASP A 128 -26.61 -9.81 17.92
CA ASP A 128 -26.83 -8.66 18.81
C ASP A 128 -25.58 -7.80 19.12
N SER A 129 -24.46 -8.01 18.42
CA SER A 129 -23.24 -7.23 18.62
C SER A 129 -23.36 -5.78 18.14
N HIS A 130 -24.26 -5.53 17.16
CA HIS A 130 -24.33 -4.28 16.39
C HIS A 130 -22.99 -3.86 15.76
N LYS A 131 -22.06 -4.81 15.59
CA LYS A 131 -20.76 -4.58 14.95
C LYS A 131 -20.83 -4.86 13.46
N GLY A 132 -20.27 -3.95 12.67
CA GLY A 132 -20.17 -4.07 11.22
C GLY A 132 -21.49 -3.82 10.48
N CYS A 133 -21.43 -3.95 9.15
CA CYS A 133 -22.54 -3.70 8.25
C CYS A 133 -23.70 -4.71 8.46
N GLN A 134 -23.40 -6.01 8.59
CA GLN A 134 -24.41 -7.06 8.82
C GLN A 134 -23.97 -8.08 9.88
N PRO A 135 -24.32 -7.85 11.14
CA PRO A 135 -24.17 -8.86 12.18
C PRO A 135 -24.96 -10.14 11.85
N TYR A 136 -24.49 -11.27 12.37
CA TYR A 136 -25.14 -12.56 12.23
C TYR A 136 -26.54 -12.55 12.87
N THR A 137 -27.53 -13.15 12.20
CA THR A 137 -28.94 -13.04 12.65
C THR A 137 -29.49 -14.33 13.25
N ILE A 138 -28.79 -15.46 13.09
CA ILE A 138 -29.30 -16.77 13.47
C ILE A 138 -29.00 -17.04 14.94
N ILE A 139 -30.05 -17.01 15.76
CA ILE A 139 -29.99 -17.32 17.18
C ILE A 139 -30.19 -18.82 17.41
N GLY A 140 -29.42 -19.40 18.33
CA GLY A 140 -29.67 -20.73 18.85
C GLY A 140 -28.49 -21.25 19.64
N ASP A 141 -28.70 -21.54 20.92
CA ASP A 141 -27.71 -22.29 21.70
C ASP A 141 -27.81 -23.77 21.36
N HIS A 142 -26.67 -24.43 21.24
CA HIS A 142 -26.65 -25.88 21.08
C HIS A 142 -27.08 -26.56 22.40
N PRO A 143 -27.97 -27.55 22.35
CA PRO A 143 -28.38 -28.28 21.14
C PRO A 143 -29.63 -27.69 20.44
N CYS A 144 -29.73 -27.94 19.13
CA CYS A 144 -30.77 -27.35 18.29
C CYS A 144 -31.98 -28.26 18.09
N ALA A 145 -33.19 -27.77 18.40
CA ALA A 145 -34.42 -28.53 18.18
C ALA A 145 -34.65 -28.89 16.70
N SER A 146 -34.28 -28.00 15.78
CA SER A 146 -34.30 -28.22 14.33
C SER A 146 -33.43 -27.19 13.62
N THR A 147 -32.96 -27.51 12.41
CA THR A 147 -32.31 -26.55 11.53
C THR A 147 -33.28 -25.43 11.12
N VAL A 148 -32.83 -24.18 11.21
CA VAL A 148 -33.61 -23.02 10.77
C VAL A 148 -33.51 -22.80 9.25
N PRO A 149 -34.53 -22.19 8.62
CA PRO A 149 -34.42 -21.74 7.24
C PRO A 149 -33.30 -20.72 7.06
N THR A 150 -32.65 -20.73 5.90
CA THR A 150 -31.63 -19.73 5.55
C THR A 150 -32.26 -18.35 5.38
N PRO A 151 -31.73 -17.32 6.04
CA PRO A 151 -32.15 -15.95 5.79
C PRO A 151 -31.96 -15.56 4.32
N LYS A 152 -32.74 -14.57 3.86
CA LYS A 152 -32.58 -14.04 2.50
C LYS A 152 -31.39 -13.09 2.47
N CYS A 153 -30.61 -13.12 1.38
CA CYS A 153 -29.61 -12.10 1.11
C CYS A 153 -30.23 -10.70 1.18
N GLN A 154 -29.55 -9.79 1.87
CA GLN A 154 -29.89 -8.39 1.91
C GLN A 154 -28.66 -7.60 1.50
N GLU A 155 -28.75 -6.74 0.49
CA GLU A 155 -27.62 -5.89 0.06
C GLU A 155 -27.68 -4.52 0.76
N SER A 156 -27.83 -4.53 2.08
CA SER A 156 -27.99 -3.32 2.90
C SER A 156 -27.44 -3.50 4.30
N CYS A 157 -26.74 -2.50 4.83
CA CYS A 157 -26.27 -2.51 6.22
C CYS A 157 -27.41 -2.25 7.22
N ILE A 158 -27.18 -2.63 8.48
CA ILE A 158 -28.05 -2.28 9.60
C ILE A 158 -28.23 -0.75 9.72
N ALA A 159 -29.40 -0.33 10.20
CA ALA A 159 -29.70 1.09 10.36
C ALA A 159 -28.70 1.78 11.29
N GLY A 160 -28.20 2.94 10.87
CA GLY A 160 -27.22 3.73 11.64
C GLY A 160 -25.76 3.35 11.38
N TYR A 161 -25.47 2.37 10.52
CA TYR A 161 -24.10 2.08 10.08
C TYR A 161 -23.58 3.15 9.11
N ASN A 162 -22.31 3.54 9.25
CA ASN A 162 -21.74 4.73 8.61
C ASN A 162 -21.34 4.52 7.13
N ARG A 163 -21.43 3.30 6.61
CA ARG A 163 -21.08 2.95 5.23
C ARG A 163 -22.26 2.26 4.56
N THR A 164 -22.37 2.41 3.24
CA THR A 164 -23.28 1.57 2.45
C THR A 164 -22.72 0.16 2.28
N TYR A 165 -23.57 -0.78 1.88
CA TYR A 165 -23.17 -2.17 1.60
C TYR A 165 -21.97 -2.25 0.65
N THR A 166 -22.01 -1.51 -0.46
CA THR A 166 -20.90 -1.49 -1.44
C THR A 166 -19.64 -0.83 -0.90
N GLN A 167 -19.76 0.19 -0.05
CA GLN A 167 -18.61 0.89 0.54
C GLN A 167 -17.91 0.07 1.63
N ASP A 168 -18.60 -0.91 2.21
CA ASP A 168 -18.08 -1.78 3.26
C ASP A 168 -17.49 -3.09 2.73
N LYS A 169 -17.47 -3.31 1.41
CA LYS A 169 -16.91 -4.53 0.82
C LYS A 169 -15.39 -4.58 0.98
N HIS A 170 -14.92 -5.70 1.50
CA HIS A 170 -13.51 -6.08 1.60
C HIS A 170 -13.22 -7.20 0.59
N PHE A 171 -12.03 -7.19 -0.02
CA PHE A 171 -11.71 -8.08 -1.13
C PHE A 171 -10.49 -8.95 -0.85
N GLY A 172 -10.51 -10.17 -1.37
CA GLY A 172 -9.34 -11.04 -1.48
C GLY A 172 -8.64 -10.84 -2.82
N SER A 173 -7.36 -11.20 -2.89
CA SER A 173 -6.62 -11.29 -4.15
C SER A 173 -6.67 -12.69 -4.75
N LYS A 174 -6.74 -13.73 -3.91
CA LYS A 174 -6.72 -15.14 -4.36
C LYS A 174 -7.23 -16.10 -3.29
N SER A 175 -8.02 -17.10 -3.68
CA SER A 175 -8.38 -18.29 -2.91
C SER A 175 -7.58 -19.50 -3.43
N TYR A 176 -7.21 -20.44 -2.55
CA TYR A 176 -6.41 -21.62 -2.90
C TYR A 176 -6.50 -22.70 -1.83
N GLY A 177 -6.14 -23.93 -2.20
CA GLY A 177 -5.97 -25.02 -1.24
C GLY A 177 -4.56 -25.11 -0.70
N VAL A 178 -4.39 -25.88 0.36
CA VAL A 178 -3.10 -26.10 1.02
C VAL A 178 -2.94 -27.58 1.32
N ASP A 179 -1.80 -28.14 0.91
CA ASP A 179 -1.45 -29.53 1.21
C ASP A 179 -1.10 -29.70 2.69
N VAL A 180 -1.37 -30.89 3.26
CA VAL A 180 -1.02 -31.20 4.66
C VAL A 180 0.45 -31.04 4.99
N LYS A 181 1.35 -31.26 4.02
CA LYS A 181 2.80 -31.08 4.21
C LYS A 181 3.18 -29.60 4.41
N ASP A 182 2.35 -28.68 3.90
CA ASP A 182 2.64 -27.25 3.87
C ASP A 182 1.79 -26.45 4.86
N VAL A 183 0.70 -27.03 5.41
CA VAL A 183 -0.26 -26.31 6.26
C VAL A 183 0.37 -25.66 7.50
N GLN A 184 1.41 -26.25 8.08
CA GLN A 184 2.11 -25.62 9.21
C GLN A 184 2.87 -24.36 8.76
N LYS A 185 3.51 -24.40 7.59
CA LYS A 185 4.23 -23.25 7.02
C LYS A 185 3.26 -22.16 6.59
N GLU A 186 2.14 -22.56 5.99
CA GLU A 186 1.04 -21.66 5.64
C GLU A 186 0.53 -20.93 6.87
N ILE A 187 0.21 -21.67 7.94
CA ILE A 187 -0.31 -21.05 9.16
C ILE A 187 0.74 -20.11 9.75
N MET A 188 2.02 -20.49 9.84
CA MET A 188 3.09 -19.61 10.35
C MET A 188 3.29 -18.34 9.51
N THR A 189 3.07 -18.41 8.20
CA THR A 189 3.33 -17.31 7.28
C THR A 189 2.14 -16.37 7.15
N ASN A 190 0.96 -16.95 6.90
CA ASN A 190 -0.22 -16.24 6.43
C ASN A 190 -1.40 -16.32 7.41
N GLY A 191 -1.32 -17.16 8.44
CA GLY A 191 -2.35 -17.32 9.46
C GLY A 191 -3.31 -18.50 9.25
N PRO A 192 -4.37 -18.59 10.08
CA PRO A 192 -5.29 -19.73 10.12
C PRO A 192 -5.86 -20.13 8.74
N VAL A 193 -6.24 -21.40 8.59
CA VAL A 193 -6.88 -21.97 7.38
C VAL A 193 -8.23 -22.59 7.72
N ALA A 194 -9.10 -22.76 6.72
CA ALA A 194 -10.32 -23.53 6.89
C ALA A 194 -10.03 -25.03 6.70
N ALA A 195 -10.64 -25.87 7.54
CA ALA A 195 -10.54 -27.32 7.47
C ALA A 195 -11.93 -27.96 7.54
N GLY A 196 -12.09 -29.11 6.89
CA GLY A 196 -13.28 -29.95 6.97
C GLY A 196 -12.98 -31.27 7.66
N PHE A 197 -13.91 -31.81 8.45
CA PHE A 197 -13.79 -33.16 8.98
C PHE A 197 -15.13 -33.85 9.21
N THR A 198 -15.06 -35.17 9.37
CA THR A 198 -16.23 -36.01 9.65
C THR A 198 -16.53 -36.03 11.15
N VAL A 199 -17.74 -35.64 11.52
CA VAL A 199 -18.23 -35.67 12.90
C VAL A 199 -18.91 -37.00 13.19
N TYR A 200 -18.55 -37.58 14.34
CA TYR A 200 -19.13 -38.79 14.90
C TYR A 200 -19.88 -38.47 16.21
N GLU A 201 -20.80 -39.34 16.62
CA GLU A 201 -21.63 -39.14 17.83
C GLU A 201 -20.80 -38.87 19.10
N ASP A 202 -19.62 -39.47 19.23
CA ASP A 202 -18.75 -39.30 20.40
C ASP A 202 -18.06 -37.92 20.46
N PHE A 203 -17.90 -37.22 19.34
CA PHE A 203 -17.34 -35.87 19.30
C PHE A 203 -18.17 -34.86 20.09
N TYR A 204 -19.50 -35.01 20.13
CA TYR A 204 -20.36 -34.11 20.92
C TYR A 204 -20.08 -34.15 22.43
N SER A 205 -19.40 -35.21 22.89
CA SER A 205 -18.98 -35.38 24.28
C SER A 205 -17.54 -34.90 24.54
N TYR A 206 -16.88 -34.28 23.55
CA TYR A 206 -15.52 -33.76 23.71
C TYR A 206 -15.47 -32.61 24.72
N LYS A 207 -14.68 -32.74 25.80
CA LYS A 207 -14.54 -31.66 26.79
C LYS A 207 -13.13 -31.08 26.89
N SER A 208 -12.13 -31.93 26.73
CA SER A 208 -10.71 -31.57 26.77
C SER A 208 -9.85 -32.73 26.27
N GLY A 209 -8.57 -32.44 26.02
CA GLY A 209 -7.57 -33.41 25.56
C GLY A 209 -7.54 -33.52 24.04
N VAL A 210 -6.88 -34.55 23.50
CA VAL A 210 -6.81 -34.77 22.05
C VAL A 210 -7.92 -35.72 21.62
N TYR A 211 -8.83 -35.23 20.78
CA TYR A 211 -9.91 -36.04 20.21
C TYR A 211 -9.35 -37.08 19.24
N GLN A 212 -9.82 -38.31 19.43
CA GLN A 212 -9.69 -39.45 18.54
C GLN A 212 -11.03 -40.19 18.58
N HIS A 213 -11.57 -40.56 17.43
CA HIS A 213 -12.83 -41.28 17.38
C HIS A 213 -12.67 -42.69 17.98
N VAL A 214 -13.65 -43.09 18.79
CA VAL A 214 -13.67 -44.39 19.48
C VAL A 214 -14.96 -45.16 19.20
N THR A 215 -16.11 -44.48 19.14
CA THR A 215 -17.42 -45.13 19.04
C THR A 215 -18.49 -44.22 18.46
N GLY A 216 -19.58 -44.82 18.00
CA GLY A 216 -20.74 -44.09 17.50
C GLY A 216 -20.71 -43.95 15.98
N LYS A 217 -21.86 -43.64 15.40
CA LYS A 217 -22.00 -43.53 13.94
C LYS A 217 -21.51 -42.16 13.43
N GLN A 218 -21.24 -42.10 12.14
CA GLN A 218 -21.00 -40.85 11.43
C GLN A 218 -22.29 -40.03 11.34
N ASN A 219 -22.22 -38.74 11.68
CA ASN A 219 -23.37 -37.82 11.68
C ASN A 219 -23.32 -36.79 10.55
N GLY A 220 -22.14 -36.39 10.08
CA GLY A 220 -22.02 -35.44 8.97
C GLY A 220 -20.64 -34.81 8.85
N GLY A 221 -20.51 -33.83 7.96
CA GLY A 221 -19.31 -33.02 7.81
C GLY A 221 -19.40 -31.70 8.57
N HIS A 222 -18.28 -31.21 9.09
CA HIS A 222 -18.18 -29.94 9.79
C HIS A 222 -16.98 -29.12 9.30
N GLY A 223 -17.21 -27.82 9.10
CA GLY A 223 -16.18 -26.84 8.68
C GLY A 223 -15.71 -26.02 9.87
N VAL A 224 -14.39 -25.88 10.04
CA VAL A 224 -13.76 -25.30 11.23
C VAL A 224 -12.51 -24.50 10.87
N LYS A 225 -12.06 -23.63 11.78
CA LYS A 225 -10.82 -22.85 11.62
C LYS A 225 -9.64 -23.56 12.29
N LEU A 226 -8.67 -23.99 11.50
CA LEU A 226 -7.40 -24.54 11.98
C LEU A 226 -6.39 -23.41 12.22
N MET A 227 -5.86 -23.32 13.44
CA MET A 227 -5.07 -22.15 13.87
C MET A 227 -3.77 -22.48 14.60
N GLY A 228 -3.42 -23.76 14.73
CA GLY A 228 -2.18 -24.16 15.38
C GLY A 228 -2.05 -25.65 15.59
N TRP A 229 -1.04 -26.04 16.37
CA TRP A 229 -0.74 -27.43 16.69
C TRP A 229 0.07 -27.53 17.97
N GLY A 230 0.20 -28.74 18.48
CA GLY A 230 1.07 -29.01 19.61
C GLY A 230 1.22 -30.48 19.93
N VAL A 231 1.77 -30.75 21.11
CA VAL A 231 1.90 -32.08 21.69
C VAL A 231 1.29 -32.08 23.09
N ASP A 232 0.34 -32.98 23.32
CA ASP A 232 -0.30 -33.19 24.62
C ASP A 232 -0.08 -34.64 25.05
N ASN A 233 0.66 -34.84 26.14
CA ASN A 233 1.03 -36.18 26.66
C ASN A 233 1.64 -37.11 25.59
N GLY A 234 2.49 -36.57 24.71
CA GLY A 234 3.14 -37.31 23.62
C GLY A 234 2.27 -37.51 22.37
N VAL A 235 1.03 -37.04 22.38
CA VAL A 235 0.12 -37.09 21.23
C VAL A 235 0.14 -35.76 20.49
N LYS A 236 0.58 -35.79 19.23
CA LYS A 236 0.51 -34.63 18.32
C LYS A 236 -0.94 -34.28 18.00
N TYR A 237 -1.27 -33.00 18.02
CA TYR A 237 -2.61 -32.51 17.72
C TYR A 237 -2.61 -31.26 16.84
N TRP A 238 -3.73 -31.03 16.16
CA TRP A 238 -4.14 -29.77 15.56
C TRP A 238 -5.01 -28.99 16.54
N LEU A 239 -4.77 -27.67 16.69
CA LEU A 239 -5.56 -26.75 17.51
C LEU A 239 -6.61 -26.07 16.64
N VAL A 240 -7.87 -26.20 17.02
CA VAL A 240 -9.00 -25.83 16.17
C VAL A 240 -10.00 -24.97 16.93
N ALA A 241 -10.43 -23.87 16.32
CA ALA A 241 -11.56 -23.07 16.76
C ALA A 241 -12.86 -23.64 16.17
N ASN A 242 -13.83 -23.89 17.04
CA ASN A 242 -15.15 -24.38 16.65
C ASN A 242 -16.15 -23.21 16.56
N SER A 243 -17.25 -23.44 15.84
CA SER A 243 -18.33 -22.47 15.63
C SER A 243 -19.59 -22.78 16.45
N TRP A 244 -19.45 -23.51 17.57
CA TRP A 244 -20.55 -23.89 18.47
C TRP A 244 -20.58 -23.06 19.76
N GLY A 245 -19.93 -21.90 19.76
CA GLY A 245 -19.80 -21.03 20.92
C GLY A 245 -18.84 -21.55 21.99
N THR A 246 -18.63 -20.72 23.01
CA THR A 246 -17.61 -20.94 24.06
C THR A 246 -17.96 -22.03 25.07
N VAL A 247 -19.22 -22.50 25.11
CA VAL A 247 -19.65 -23.56 26.03
C VAL A 247 -19.05 -24.93 25.65
N PHE A 248 -18.77 -25.14 24.36
CA PHE A 248 -18.21 -26.37 23.83
C PHE A 248 -16.74 -26.55 24.23
N GLY A 249 -16.34 -27.78 24.57
CA GLY A 249 -14.92 -28.15 24.67
C GLY A 249 -14.12 -27.28 25.65
N GLU A 250 -12.96 -26.83 25.18
CA GLU A 250 -12.01 -25.98 25.89
C GLU A 250 -12.26 -24.49 25.58
N GLN A 251 -13.42 -23.94 25.96
CA GLN A 251 -13.85 -22.56 25.66
C GLN A 251 -14.08 -22.29 24.16
N GLY A 252 -14.73 -23.22 23.47
CA GLY A 252 -14.97 -23.17 22.03
C GLY A 252 -13.88 -23.80 21.18
N TYR A 253 -12.74 -24.16 21.79
CA TYR A 253 -11.65 -24.83 21.11
C TYR A 253 -11.71 -26.35 21.32
N PHE A 254 -11.09 -27.08 20.37
CA PHE A 254 -10.77 -28.48 20.54
C PHE A 254 -9.42 -28.82 19.91
N LYS A 255 -8.89 -29.97 20.31
CA LYS A 255 -7.69 -30.57 19.73
C LYS A 255 -8.09 -31.87 19.04
N ILE A 256 -7.60 -32.10 17.83
CA ILE A 256 -7.79 -33.36 17.09
C ILE A 256 -6.44 -33.97 16.74
N LYS A 257 -6.34 -35.30 16.78
CA LYS A 257 -5.10 -36.03 16.54
C LYS A 257 -4.51 -35.70 15.16
N ARG A 258 -3.20 -35.43 15.15
CA ARG A 258 -2.43 -35.03 13.95
C ARG A 258 -1.53 -36.16 13.47
N GLY A 259 -1.40 -36.30 12.14
CA GLY A 259 -0.46 -37.20 11.46
C GLY A 259 -1.02 -38.56 11.07
N ASN A 260 -2.32 -38.79 11.21
CA ASN A 260 -2.99 -40.03 10.81
C ASN A 260 -4.30 -39.79 10.05
N ASN A 261 -4.56 -38.56 9.60
CA ASN A 261 -5.80 -38.14 8.95
C ASN A 261 -7.06 -38.48 9.77
N GLU A 262 -7.00 -38.24 11.09
CA GLU A 262 -8.10 -38.54 12.02
C GLU A 262 -9.40 -37.89 11.55
N CYS A 263 -10.47 -38.68 11.39
CA CYS A 263 -11.77 -38.24 10.87
C CYS A 263 -11.72 -37.52 9.50
N GLY A 264 -10.67 -37.73 8.71
CA GLY A 264 -10.47 -37.04 7.42
C GLY A 264 -9.98 -35.60 7.55
N PHE A 265 -9.56 -35.15 8.74
CA PHE A 265 -9.18 -33.76 9.03
C PHE A 265 -7.98 -33.26 8.21
N GLU A 266 -7.12 -34.17 7.74
CA GLU A 266 -5.95 -33.86 6.91
C GLU A 266 -6.22 -34.11 5.41
N GLY A 267 -7.51 -34.25 5.03
CA GLY A 267 -7.96 -34.37 3.63
C GLY A 267 -7.71 -33.12 2.79
N GLY A 268 -7.42 -32.00 3.45
CA GLY A 268 -6.86 -30.78 2.89
C GLY A 268 -7.57 -29.53 3.40
N PHE A 269 -6.98 -28.37 3.09
CA PHE A 269 -7.30 -27.10 3.74
C PHE A 269 -7.54 -26.03 2.69
N ASP A 270 -8.43 -25.09 2.96
CA ASP A 270 -8.64 -23.91 2.11
C ASP A 270 -8.14 -22.64 2.79
N ALA A 271 -7.58 -21.75 1.97
CA ALA A 271 -6.92 -20.53 2.36
C ALA A 271 -7.25 -19.39 1.39
N VAL A 272 -6.95 -18.17 1.82
CA VAL A 272 -7.19 -16.96 1.02
C VAL A 272 -6.14 -15.90 1.32
N THR A 273 -5.80 -15.08 0.33
CA THR A 273 -4.91 -13.92 0.49
C THR A 273 -5.76 -12.64 0.48
N PRO A 274 -5.76 -11.84 1.56
CA PRO A 274 -6.43 -10.54 1.56
C PRO A 274 -5.85 -9.57 0.53
N LYS A 275 -6.68 -8.69 -0.02
CA LYS A 275 -6.25 -7.54 -0.82
C LYS A 275 -6.24 -6.31 0.08
N LEU A 276 -5.06 -5.98 0.62
CA LEU A 276 -4.86 -4.72 1.35
C LEU A 276 -4.89 -3.53 0.38
N ASP A 277 -5.25 -2.36 0.89
CA ASP A 277 -4.99 -1.14 0.14
C ASP A 277 -3.47 -0.88 0.03
N GLN A 278 -3.08 -0.11 -0.98
CA GLN A 278 -1.66 0.05 -1.31
C GLN A 278 -0.87 0.70 -0.17
N ILE A 279 -1.47 1.64 0.59
CA ILE A 279 -0.81 2.34 1.69
C ILE A 279 -0.51 1.35 2.81
N ASP A 280 -1.51 0.56 3.19
CA ASP A 280 -1.39 -0.41 4.27
C ASP A 280 -0.44 -1.54 3.89
N TYR A 281 -0.48 -1.97 2.63
CA TYR A 281 0.51 -2.93 2.11
C TYR A 281 1.94 -2.37 2.22
N ILE A 282 2.21 -1.14 1.77
CA ILE A 282 3.55 -0.56 1.84
C ILE A 282 4.01 -0.43 3.30
N ASN A 283 3.13 0.08 4.17
CA ASN A 283 3.44 0.25 5.59
C ASN A 283 3.67 -1.10 6.29
N SER A 284 2.94 -2.14 5.88
CA SER A 284 3.15 -3.48 6.40
C SER A 284 4.48 -4.09 5.96
N LEU A 285 5.14 -3.63 4.91
CA LEU A 285 6.47 -4.15 4.53
C LEU A 285 7.59 -3.73 5.50
N GLY A 286 7.39 -2.70 6.33
CA GLY A 286 8.43 -2.21 7.25
C GLY A 286 9.65 -1.64 6.52
N THR A 287 9.41 -0.86 5.47
CA THR A 287 10.46 -0.28 4.61
C THR A 287 11.09 0.96 5.23
N THR A 288 12.00 1.61 4.51
CA THR A 288 12.68 2.83 4.94
C THR A 288 11.82 4.09 4.82
N TRP A 289 10.56 3.97 4.40
CA TRP A 289 9.63 5.08 4.21
C TRP A 289 8.22 4.71 4.64
N GLN A 290 7.42 5.72 4.95
CA GLN A 290 6.02 5.55 5.31
C GLN A 290 5.12 6.04 4.19
N ALA A 291 4.13 5.22 3.83
CA ALA A 291 3.08 5.55 2.91
C ALA A 291 1.92 6.24 3.65
N GLY A 292 1.22 7.12 2.96
CA GLY A 292 0.01 7.76 3.44
C GLY A 292 -0.69 8.56 2.34
N LYS A 293 -1.89 9.01 2.64
CA LYS A 293 -2.74 9.72 1.67
C LYS A 293 -2.19 11.13 1.40
N ASN A 294 -1.68 11.37 0.19
CA ASN A 294 -1.30 12.72 -0.26
C ASN A 294 -2.49 13.51 -0.79
N PHE A 295 -3.38 12.86 -1.54
CA PHE A 295 -4.44 13.53 -2.28
C PHE A 295 -5.81 12.92 -1.94
N GLU A 296 -6.84 13.77 -1.82
CA GLU A 296 -8.17 13.39 -1.33
C GLU A 296 -8.92 12.39 -2.25
N LYS A 297 -8.64 12.39 -3.56
CA LYS A 297 -9.39 11.64 -4.60
C LYS A 297 -8.45 10.92 -5.58
N GLY A 298 -8.96 9.90 -6.28
CA GLY A 298 -8.16 8.94 -7.07
C GLY A 298 -7.86 9.33 -8.52
N PHE A 299 -6.93 10.27 -8.73
CA PHE A 299 -6.15 10.34 -9.98
C PHE A 299 -4.69 10.65 -9.68
N GLU A 300 -3.81 10.32 -10.62
CA GLU A 300 -2.36 10.44 -10.48
C GLU A 300 -1.89 11.88 -10.71
N PRO A 301 -0.86 12.38 -10.01
CA PRO A 301 -0.19 13.63 -10.36
C PRO A 301 0.30 13.66 -11.81
N ALA A 302 0.40 14.86 -12.39
CA ALA A 302 0.88 15.00 -13.76
C ALA A 302 2.38 14.71 -13.88
N LEU A 303 2.75 13.84 -14.81
CA LEU A 303 4.11 13.48 -15.16
C LEU A 303 4.43 14.05 -16.54
N GLY A 304 5.62 14.63 -16.70
CA GLY A 304 5.93 15.47 -17.84
C GLY A 304 7.28 15.24 -18.49
N LEU A 305 8.11 14.32 -18.01
CA LEU A 305 9.38 14.09 -18.67
C LEU A 305 9.12 13.21 -19.90
N ALA A 306 9.35 13.77 -21.09
CA ALA A 306 9.07 13.07 -22.33
C ALA A 306 10.04 11.87 -22.52
N PRO A 307 9.57 10.73 -23.06
CA PRO A 307 10.41 9.57 -23.33
C PRO A 307 11.64 9.89 -24.19
N GLY A 308 12.71 9.10 -24.02
CA GLY A 308 13.94 9.26 -24.79
C GLY A 308 14.84 10.41 -24.33
N TYR A 309 14.51 11.06 -23.20
CA TYR A 309 15.38 12.04 -22.59
C TYR A 309 16.77 11.45 -22.30
N LYS A 310 17.80 12.24 -22.58
CA LYS A 310 19.19 11.93 -22.22
C LYS A 310 19.77 13.16 -21.53
N PRO A 311 20.32 13.00 -20.32
CA PRO A 311 21.09 14.06 -19.67
C PRO A 311 22.21 14.55 -20.58
N LEU A 312 22.55 15.83 -20.43
CA LEU A 312 23.67 16.46 -21.10
C LEU A 312 24.96 15.72 -20.73
N PRO A 313 25.99 15.74 -21.61
CA PRO A 313 27.27 15.16 -21.27
C PRO A 313 27.97 16.00 -20.18
N PRO A 314 28.71 15.36 -19.26
CA PRO A 314 29.56 16.07 -18.31
C PRO A 314 30.56 16.98 -19.01
N SER A 315 30.78 18.18 -18.47
CA SER A 315 31.75 19.12 -19.02
C SER A 315 33.06 19.09 -18.25
N SER A 316 34.17 18.88 -18.94
CA SER A 316 35.53 18.92 -18.38
C SER A 316 35.96 20.29 -17.88
N ASP A 317 35.26 21.36 -18.28
CA ASP A 317 35.60 22.73 -17.88
C ASP A 317 35.08 23.08 -16.49
N ILE A 318 34.19 22.26 -15.93
CA ILE A 318 33.66 22.43 -14.59
C ILE A 318 34.56 21.64 -13.64
N THR A 319 35.19 22.35 -12.71
CA THR A 319 36.11 21.78 -11.72
C THR A 319 35.70 22.22 -10.33
N TYR A 320 35.97 21.37 -9.34
CA TYR A 320 35.59 21.59 -7.95
C TYR A 320 36.83 21.56 -7.08
N ASP A 321 37.06 22.64 -6.32
CA ASP A 321 38.12 22.71 -5.32
C ASP A 321 37.66 22.10 -3.99
N ILE A 322 37.17 20.85 -4.07
CA ILE A 322 36.66 20.07 -2.93
C ILE A 322 37.20 18.64 -3.06
N ALA A 323 38.10 18.27 -2.15
CA ALA A 323 38.56 16.89 -2.01
C ALA A 323 37.41 15.98 -1.54
N ASP A 324 37.41 14.70 -1.96
CA ASP A 324 36.32 13.75 -1.63
C ASP A 324 36.13 13.59 -0.10
N GLU A 325 37.22 13.61 0.65
CA GLU A 325 37.24 13.57 2.12
C GLU A 325 36.61 14.80 2.80
N ASN A 326 36.46 15.91 2.07
CA ASN A 326 35.83 17.13 2.57
C ASN A 326 34.34 17.23 2.21
N VAL A 327 33.79 16.25 1.49
CA VAL A 327 32.35 16.17 1.23
C VAL A 327 31.65 15.66 2.50
N PRO A 328 30.74 16.43 3.12
CA PRO A 328 30.09 16.03 4.36
C PRO A 328 29.12 14.86 4.18
N GLU A 329 28.81 14.15 5.27
CA GLU A 329 27.83 13.06 5.27
C GLU A 329 26.42 13.57 4.93
N ASP A 330 26.07 14.76 5.42
CA ASP A 330 24.81 15.45 5.17
C ASP A 330 25.04 16.84 4.60
N TYR A 331 24.21 17.23 3.64
CA TYR A 331 24.18 18.58 3.09
C TYR A 331 22.74 18.96 2.76
N ASP A 332 22.23 19.98 3.45
CA ASP A 332 20.93 20.58 3.18
C ASP A 332 21.10 22.07 2.83
N PRO A 333 20.95 22.45 1.55
CA PRO A 333 21.18 23.82 1.12
C PRO A 333 20.15 24.79 1.73
N ARG A 334 19.01 24.33 2.27
CA ARG A 334 18.03 25.20 2.94
C ARG A 334 18.60 25.79 4.24
N ILE A 335 19.56 25.10 4.84
CA ILE A 335 20.29 25.55 6.03
C ILE A 335 21.48 26.44 5.61
N HIS A 336 22.27 25.99 4.63
CA HIS A 336 23.51 26.65 4.23
C HIS A 336 23.28 27.91 3.36
N LEU A 337 22.29 27.90 2.48
CA LEU A 337 21.95 29.00 1.56
C LEU A 337 20.78 29.84 2.10
N LYS A 338 20.86 30.22 3.39
CA LYS A 338 19.76 30.87 4.12
C LYS A 338 19.18 32.10 3.42
N TYR A 339 20.01 32.82 2.66
CA TYR A 339 19.65 34.08 2.00
C TYR A 339 19.09 33.92 0.59
N CYS A 340 19.06 32.70 0.03
CA CYS A 340 18.42 32.40 -1.26
C CYS A 340 17.04 31.78 -1.01
N TYR A 341 15.97 32.57 -1.09
CA TYR A 341 14.64 32.08 -0.70
C TYR A 341 14.10 31.01 -1.67
N THR A 342 14.44 31.10 -2.96
CA THR A 342 13.99 30.17 -4.01
C THR A 342 14.44 28.73 -3.75
N VAL A 343 15.56 28.54 -3.02
CA VAL A 343 16.06 27.20 -2.63
C VAL A 343 15.04 26.47 -1.75
N LYS A 344 14.23 27.20 -0.98
CA LYS A 344 13.21 26.67 -0.07
C LYS A 344 11.82 26.65 -0.67
N GLU A 345 11.64 27.23 -1.85
CA GLU A 345 10.34 27.31 -2.50
C GLU A 345 9.97 25.95 -3.08
N ILE A 346 8.75 25.51 -2.77
CA ILE A 346 8.09 24.37 -3.40
C ILE A 346 7.00 24.93 -4.30
N ARG A 347 7.03 24.52 -5.56
CA ARG A 347 6.02 24.94 -6.55
C ARG A 347 5.03 23.83 -6.83
N ASN A 348 3.98 24.18 -7.57
CA ASN A 348 2.94 23.26 -8.01
C ASN A 348 2.73 23.41 -9.53
N GLN A 349 3.00 22.35 -10.28
CA GLN A 349 2.83 22.30 -11.73
C GLN A 349 1.37 22.14 -12.17
N GLY A 350 0.47 21.88 -11.22
CA GLY A 350 -0.93 21.60 -11.45
C GLY A 350 -1.16 20.40 -12.37
N CYS A 351 -2.25 20.44 -13.13
CA CYS A 351 -2.61 19.36 -14.04
C CYS A 351 -1.98 19.48 -15.44
N CYS A 352 -0.71 19.85 -15.48
CA CYS A 352 0.10 19.94 -16.67
C CYS A 352 1.36 19.09 -16.46
N GLY A 353 1.75 18.27 -17.44
CA GLY A 353 3.02 17.54 -17.46
C GLY A 353 4.21 18.48 -17.73
N SER A 354 4.37 19.51 -16.90
CA SER A 354 5.38 20.57 -17.02
C SER A 354 6.54 20.42 -16.04
N CYS A 355 6.68 19.28 -15.35
CA CYS A 355 7.79 19.03 -14.40
C CYS A 355 9.19 19.34 -14.97
N TRP A 356 9.38 19.13 -16.29
CA TRP A 356 10.61 19.48 -17.00
C TRP A 356 10.90 20.99 -17.00
N ALA A 357 9.86 21.82 -17.12
CA ALA A 357 9.95 23.27 -17.04
C ALA A 357 10.15 23.73 -15.59
N PHE A 358 9.46 23.12 -14.63
CA PHE A 358 9.60 23.41 -13.20
C PHE A 358 11.00 23.09 -12.69
N SER A 359 11.47 21.86 -12.89
CA SER A 359 12.82 21.44 -12.51
C SER A 359 13.89 22.41 -13.04
N ALA A 360 13.83 22.75 -14.33
CA ALA A 360 14.81 23.67 -14.93
C ALA A 360 14.67 25.12 -14.41
N SER A 361 13.45 25.66 -14.30
CA SER A 361 13.23 27.04 -13.85
C SER A 361 13.59 27.24 -12.37
N GLU A 362 13.31 26.27 -11.51
CA GLU A 362 13.73 26.28 -10.11
C GLU A 362 15.26 26.24 -9.98
N VAL A 363 15.93 25.36 -10.76
CA VAL A 363 17.40 25.29 -10.80
C VAL A 363 18.00 26.61 -11.29
N ILE A 364 17.45 27.23 -12.34
CA ILE A 364 17.95 28.55 -12.80
C ILE A 364 17.77 29.61 -11.70
N SER A 365 16.59 29.66 -11.07
CA SER A 365 16.27 30.63 -10.01
C SER A 365 17.29 30.53 -8.85
N ASP A 366 17.53 29.31 -8.38
CA ASP A 366 18.46 29.03 -7.28
C ASP A 366 19.89 29.43 -7.65
N ARG A 367 20.32 29.07 -8.86
CA ARG A 367 21.68 29.34 -9.32
C ARG A 367 21.97 30.81 -9.55
N ILE A 368 20.98 31.60 -9.99
CA ILE A 368 21.14 33.06 -10.08
C ILE A 368 21.44 33.65 -8.69
N CYS A 369 20.72 33.21 -7.66
CA CYS A 369 21.00 33.65 -6.29
C CYS A 369 22.38 33.22 -5.79
N ILE A 370 22.72 31.95 -6.01
CA ILE A 370 23.99 31.39 -5.53
C ILE A 370 25.18 32.05 -6.21
N ALA A 371 25.17 32.13 -7.55
CA ALA A 371 26.27 32.70 -8.32
C ALA A 371 26.45 34.20 -8.05
N SER A 372 25.35 34.94 -7.83
CA SER A 372 25.42 36.36 -7.48
C SER A 372 25.87 36.63 -6.04
N GLY A 373 26.08 35.57 -5.25
CA GLY A 373 26.38 35.66 -3.84
C GLY A 373 25.26 36.38 -3.09
N ASN A 374 24.00 35.96 -3.31
CA ASN A 374 22.73 36.49 -2.78
C ASN A 374 22.29 37.89 -3.23
N LYS A 375 23.00 38.51 -4.18
CA LYS A 375 22.71 39.89 -4.65
C LYS A 375 21.57 39.97 -5.67
N GLN A 376 21.31 38.91 -6.41
CA GLN A 376 20.23 38.82 -7.38
C GLN A 376 19.35 37.62 -7.04
N GLN A 377 18.05 37.84 -6.82
CA GLN A 377 17.11 36.77 -6.54
C GLN A 377 15.90 36.96 -7.44
N VAL A 378 15.66 35.97 -8.29
CA VAL A 378 14.58 36.01 -9.26
C VAL A 378 13.88 34.68 -9.28
N GLU A 379 12.56 34.73 -9.36
CA GLU A 379 11.73 33.56 -9.62
C GLU A 379 11.56 33.44 -11.13
N VAL A 380 12.20 32.46 -11.75
CA VAL A 380 12.08 32.24 -13.20
C VAL A 380 10.67 31.73 -13.53
N SER A 381 10.05 32.35 -14.53
CA SER A 381 8.72 32.00 -15.01
C SER A 381 8.69 30.61 -15.63
N ALA A 382 8.09 29.65 -14.91
CA ALA A 382 7.73 28.36 -15.49
C ALA A 382 6.71 28.51 -16.63
N GLU A 383 5.92 29.61 -16.65
CA GLU A 383 4.97 29.93 -17.73
C GLU A 383 5.68 30.30 -19.04
N ASP A 384 6.68 31.20 -19.00
CA ASP A 384 7.47 31.58 -20.18
C ASP A 384 8.21 30.36 -20.73
N VAL A 385 8.82 29.58 -19.85
CA VAL A 385 9.51 28.34 -20.23
C VAL A 385 8.53 27.35 -20.87
N LEU A 386 7.39 27.07 -20.24
CA LEU A 386 6.41 26.12 -20.76
C LEU A 386 5.86 26.55 -22.11
N THR A 387 5.55 27.84 -22.28
CA THR A 387 4.75 28.31 -23.41
C THR A 387 5.59 28.84 -24.58
N CYS A 388 6.77 29.42 -24.32
CA CYS A 388 7.56 30.15 -25.31
C CYS A 388 8.91 29.50 -25.67
N SER A 389 9.39 28.50 -24.93
CA SER A 389 10.72 27.92 -25.19
C SER A 389 10.78 26.98 -26.39
N GLY A 390 9.66 26.33 -26.73
CA GLY A 390 9.62 25.22 -27.68
C GLY A 390 10.25 23.91 -27.14
N ALA A 391 10.60 23.85 -25.85
CA ALA A 391 11.22 22.68 -25.21
C ALA A 391 10.23 21.57 -24.84
N GLY A 392 8.93 21.84 -24.94
CA GLY A 392 7.89 20.87 -24.61
C GLY A 392 6.50 21.50 -24.55
N SER A 393 5.60 20.78 -23.86
CA SER A 393 4.22 21.17 -23.61
C SER A 393 3.74 20.56 -22.29
N CYS A 394 2.44 20.68 -21.99
CA CYS A 394 1.79 19.93 -20.91
C CYS A 394 1.72 18.42 -21.16
N GLN A 395 2.06 17.94 -22.36
CA GLN A 395 2.23 16.52 -22.68
C GLN A 395 3.69 16.04 -22.52
N GLY A 396 4.55 16.95 -22.04
CA GLY A 396 5.91 16.67 -21.68
C GLY A 396 6.95 17.42 -22.50
N GLY A 397 8.19 17.34 -22.03
CA GLY A 397 9.33 18.08 -22.55
C GLY A 397 10.63 17.70 -21.84
N TRP A 398 11.68 18.48 -22.08
CA TRP A 398 13.05 18.15 -21.67
C TRP A 398 13.73 19.34 -20.94
N PRO A 399 14.25 19.15 -19.71
CA PRO A 399 14.95 20.21 -18.97
C PRO A 399 16.13 20.82 -19.72
N SER A 400 16.93 20.01 -20.41
CA SER A 400 18.09 20.49 -21.19
C SER A 400 17.72 21.49 -22.28
N ALA A 401 16.56 21.34 -22.92
CA ALA A 401 16.07 22.28 -23.93
C ALA A 401 15.66 23.63 -23.32
N VAL A 402 15.27 23.66 -22.03
CA VAL A 402 15.05 24.91 -21.27
C VAL A 402 16.36 25.64 -21.04
N PHE A 403 17.42 24.93 -20.65
CA PHE A 403 18.73 25.56 -20.47
C PHE A 403 19.28 26.15 -21.78
N ASP A 404 19.05 25.47 -22.90
CA ASP A 404 19.32 25.98 -24.24
C ASP A 404 18.56 27.27 -24.56
N TYR A 405 17.26 27.32 -24.21
CA TYR A 405 16.43 28.51 -24.36
C TYR A 405 16.93 29.67 -23.48
N TYR A 406 17.28 29.38 -22.23
CA TYR A 406 17.84 30.34 -21.27
C TYR A 406 19.15 30.97 -21.77
N ILE A 407 20.00 30.21 -22.46
CA ILE A 407 21.25 30.73 -23.02
C ILE A 407 20.99 31.55 -24.29
N LYS A 408 20.14 31.07 -25.21
CA LYS A 408 19.96 31.67 -26.54
C LYS A 408 19.01 32.87 -26.55
N SER A 409 17.94 32.80 -25.75
CA SER A 409 16.82 33.74 -25.79
C SER A 409 16.55 34.41 -24.45
N GLY A 410 17.06 33.82 -23.36
CA GLY A 410 16.79 34.25 -21.99
C GLY A 410 15.40 33.85 -21.49
N VAL A 411 15.22 33.89 -20.18
CA VAL A 411 13.94 33.63 -19.48
C VAL A 411 13.54 34.85 -18.68
N ILE A 412 12.23 35.09 -18.53
CA ILE A 412 11.72 36.18 -17.69
C ILE A 412 11.38 35.69 -16.29
N THR A 413 11.09 36.63 -15.39
CA THR A 413 10.58 36.35 -14.06
C THR A 413 9.10 35.98 -14.06
N GLY A 414 8.66 35.22 -13.08
CA GLY A 414 7.26 34.82 -12.94
C GLY A 414 7.04 33.86 -11.78
N GLY A 415 6.14 34.25 -10.88
CA GLY A 415 5.88 33.54 -9.66
C GLY A 415 4.85 32.43 -9.72
N LEU A 416 4.43 31.97 -8.55
CA LEU A 416 3.33 31.01 -8.37
C LEU A 416 1.99 31.56 -8.90
N VAL A 417 1.02 30.66 -9.07
CA VAL A 417 -0.37 31.01 -9.38
C VAL A 417 -0.89 32.04 -8.38
N ASP A 418 -1.57 33.07 -8.90
CA ASP A 418 -2.17 34.18 -8.14
C ASP A 418 -1.20 34.98 -7.24
N SER A 419 0.12 34.78 -7.36
CA SER A 419 1.12 35.57 -6.60
C SER A 419 1.21 37.01 -7.07
N HIS A 420 0.92 37.26 -8.36
CA HIS A 420 1.20 38.52 -9.06
C HIS A 420 2.69 38.94 -9.01
N GLU A 421 3.60 38.00 -8.77
CA GLU A 421 5.04 38.23 -8.70
C GLU A 421 5.72 37.97 -10.06
N GLY A 422 6.63 38.86 -10.45
CA GLY A 422 7.37 38.79 -11.72
C GLY A 422 6.56 39.15 -12.98
N CYS A 423 7.19 38.99 -14.15
CA CYS A 423 6.61 39.35 -15.43
C CYS A 423 5.44 38.42 -15.84
N GLN A 424 5.59 37.10 -15.68
CA GLN A 424 4.56 36.11 -16.02
C GLN A 424 4.42 35.02 -14.95
N PRO A 425 3.58 35.24 -13.92
CA PRO A 425 3.20 34.18 -12.99
C PRO A 425 2.57 32.97 -13.69
N TYR A 426 2.71 31.79 -13.08
CA TYR A 426 2.13 30.56 -13.58
C TYR A 426 0.60 30.64 -13.64
N THR A 427 -0.02 30.17 -14.72
CA THR A 427 -1.48 30.34 -14.92
C THR A 427 -2.29 29.06 -14.73
N ILE A 428 -1.63 27.90 -14.73
CA ILE A 428 -2.31 26.61 -14.63
C ILE A 428 -2.66 26.31 -13.18
N THR A 429 -3.96 26.31 -12.90
CA THR A 429 -4.54 25.88 -11.64
C THR A 429 -4.88 24.38 -11.66
N GLY A 430 -5.08 23.80 -10.48
CA GLY A 430 -5.54 22.43 -10.32
C GLY A 430 -4.70 21.71 -9.29
N ASP A 431 -5.27 21.44 -8.12
CA ASP A 431 -4.62 20.59 -7.14
C ASP A 431 -4.65 19.14 -7.60
N HIS A 432 -3.59 18.41 -7.26
CA HIS A 432 -3.58 16.96 -7.41
C HIS A 432 -4.66 16.34 -6.50
N PRO A 433 -5.41 15.34 -6.97
CA PRO A 433 -5.18 14.51 -8.16
C PRO A 433 -5.67 15.15 -9.49
N CYS A 434 -5.08 14.77 -10.63
CA CYS A 434 -5.47 15.36 -11.92
C CYS A 434 -6.48 14.52 -12.70
N ALA A 435 -7.69 15.03 -12.92
CA ALA A 435 -8.70 14.34 -13.73
C ALA A 435 -8.28 14.16 -15.20
N SER A 436 -7.57 15.15 -15.76
CA SER A 436 -6.96 15.10 -17.09
C SER A 436 -5.88 16.17 -17.23
N TYR A 437 -5.03 16.03 -18.25
CA TYR A 437 -3.99 17.02 -18.51
C TYR A 437 -4.61 18.23 -19.23
N VAL A 438 -4.28 19.42 -18.75
CA VAL A 438 -4.76 20.67 -19.36
C VAL A 438 -4.01 20.96 -20.66
N PRO A 439 -4.66 21.63 -21.63
CA PRO A 439 -3.97 22.15 -22.81
C PRO A 439 -2.88 23.16 -22.43
N THR A 440 -1.80 23.19 -23.20
CA THR A 440 -0.72 24.16 -22.99
C THR A 440 -1.19 25.57 -23.32
N PRO A 441 -1.00 26.55 -22.42
CA PRO A 441 -1.30 27.95 -22.70
C PRO A 441 -0.50 28.47 -23.89
N LYS A 442 -1.00 29.52 -24.54
CA LYS A 442 -0.30 30.14 -25.66
C LYS A 442 0.83 31.03 -25.15
N CYS A 443 1.97 31.00 -25.83
CA CYS A 443 3.06 31.95 -25.58
C CYS A 443 2.57 33.40 -25.66
N GLN A 444 2.79 34.17 -24.60
CA GLN A 444 2.57 35.61 -24.57
C GLN A 444 3.93 36.31 -24.39
N LYS A 445 4.20 37.34 -25.20
CA LYS A 445 5.45 38.12 -25.10
C LYS A 445 5.20 39.48 -24.45
N SER A 446 4.51 39.46 -23.32
CA SER A 446 4.11 40.63 -22.54
C SER A 446 4.03 40.27 -21.06
N CYS A 447 4.42 41.20 -20.19
CA CYS A 447 4.25 41.02 -18.74
C CYS A 447 2.83 41.35 -18.29
N ILE A 448 2.47 40.91 -17.09
CA ILE A 448 1.23 41.31 -16.41
C ILE A 448 1.14 42.83 -16.25
N ALA A 449 -0.09 43.35 -16.23
CA ALA A 449 -0.33 44.78 -16.08
C ALA A 449 0.22 45.29 -14.74
N GLY A 450 0.93 46.42 -14.78
CA GLY A 450 1.54 47.04 -13.59
C GLY A 450 2.96 46.56 -13.27
N TYR A 451 3.51 45.57 -14.00
CA TYR A 451 4.91 45.17 -13.84
C TYR A 451 5.87 46.22 -14.45
N ASN A 452 6.96 46.51 -13.72
CA ASN A 452 7.82 47.67 -13.99
C ASN A 452 8.79 47.50 -15.16
N ARG A 453 8.95 46.28 -15.69
CA ARG A 453 9.83 45.98 -16.82
C ARG A 453 9.02 45.45 -17.99
N THR A 454 9.45 45.74 -19.21
CA THR A 454 8.91 45.06 -20.40
C THR A 454 9.42 43.62 -20.47
N TYR A 455 8.73 42.76 -21.24
CA TYR A 455 9.12 41.36 -21.45
C TYR A 455 10.60 41.22 -21.85
N THR A 456 11.09 42.06 -22.76
CA THR A 456 12.49 42.00 -23.22
C THR A 456 13.49 42.51 -22.17
N GLN A 457 13.09 43.51 -21.36
CA GLN A 457 13.94 44.05 -20.29
C GLN A 457 14.04 43.13 -19.07
N ASP A 458 13.10 42.19 -18.94
CA ASP A 458 13.06 41.24 -17.83
C ASP A 458 13.80 39.92 -18.14
N LYS A 459 14.44 39.82 -19.32
CA LYS A 459 15.14 38.60 -19.73
C LYS A 459 16.46 38.44 -18.97
N HIS A 460 16.60 37.30 -18.31
CA HIS A 460 17.83 36.79 -17.71
C HIS A 460 18.45 35.74 -18.62
N PHE A 461 19.78 35.68 -18.68
CA PHE A 461 20.49 34.80 -19.62
C PHE A 461 21.44 33.83 -18.92
N GLY A 462 21.56 32.63 -19.49
CA GLY A 462 22.59 31.65 -19.13
C GLY A 462 23.85 31.83 -19.96
N SER A 463 24.96 31.29 -19.47
CA SER A 463 26.23 31.23 -20.22
C SER A 463 26.52 29.83 -20.77
N LYS A 464 26.21 28.77 -20.01
CA LYS A 464 26.55 27.39 -20.38
C LYS A 464 25.66 26.38 -19.68
N ALA A 465 25.23 25.34 -20.40
CA ALA A 465 24.53 24.17 -19.89
C ALA A 465 25.44 22.94 -19.98
N TYR A 466 25.35 22.02 -19.02
CA TYR A 466 26.22 20.84 -18.95
C TYR A 466 25.59 19.74 -18.09
N GLY A 467 26.04 18.51 -18.31
CA GLY A 467 25.75 17.41 -17.41
C GLY A 467 26.69 17.39 -16.21
N VAL A 468 26.28 16.69 -15.16
CA VAL A 468 27.10 16.47 -13.96
C VAL A 468 27.17 14.98 -13.69
N SER A 469 28.38 14.48 -13.43
CA SER A 469 28.60 13.05 -13.17
C SER A 469 28.16 12.69 -11.75
N LEU A 470 27.81 11.42 -11.51
CA LEU A 470 27.47 10.93 -10.17
C LEU A 470 28.61 11.15 -9.16
N LYS A 471 29.87 11.10 -9.60
CA LYS A 471 31.03 11.32 -8.73
C LYS A 471 31.15 12.78 -8.28
N ASP A 472 30.66 13.69 -9.11
CA ASP A 472 30.83 15.13 -8.92
C ASP A 472 29.59 15.82 -8.38
N VAL A 473 28.41 15.19 -8.43
CA VAL A 473 27.13 15.84 -8.11
C VAL A 473 27.10 16.41 -6.69
N GLN A 474 27.70 15.76 -5.70
CA GLN A 474 27.78 16.32 -4.34
C GLN A 474 28.61 17.61 -4.30
N LYS A 475 29.72 17.66 -5.04
CA LYS A 475 30.59 18.85 -5.13
C LYS A 475 29.92 19.97 -5.92
N GLU A 476 29.17 19.62 -6.97
CA GLU A 476 28.36 20.56 -7.73
C GLU A 476 27.29 21.22 -6.85
N LEU A 477 26.54 20.44 -6.09
CA LEU A 477 25.50 20.94 -5.19
C LEU A 477 26.06 21.89 -4.10
N MET A 478 27.27 21.62 -3.61
CA MET A 478 27.97 22.49 -2.65
C MET A 478 28.49 23.79 -3.27
N THR A 479 28.97 23.72 -4.51
CA THR A 479 29.69 24.83 -5.16
C THR A 479 28.75 25.74 -5.92
N ASN A 480 27.89 25.15 -6.75
CA ASN A 480 27.06 25.86 -7.73
C ASN A 480 25.56 25.73 -7.44
N GLY A 481 25.16 24.81 -6.56
CA GLY A 481 23.78 24.65 -6.11
C GLY A 481 22.98 23.56 -6.82
N PRO A 482 21.65 23.56 -6.65
CA PRO A 482 20.76 22.51 -7.13
C PRO A 482 20.90 22.18 -8.63
N VAL A 483 20.56 20.95 -9.00
CA VAL A 483 20.58 20.44 -10.39
C VAL A 483 19.23 19.81 -10.76
N SER A 484 18.96 19.71 -12.05
CA SER A 484 17.82 18.93 -12.54
C SER A 484 18.17 17.45 -12.52
N ALA A 485 17.29 16.64 -11.93
CA ALA A 485 17.37 15.18 -11.91
C ALA A 485 16.08 14.58 -12.47
N MET A 486 16.13 13.30 -12.81
CA MET A 486 14.95 12.56 -13.27
C MET A 486 14.95 11.14 -12.75
N PHE A 487 13.75 10.56 -12.67
CA PHE A 487 13.56 9.18 -12.25
C PHE A 487 12.26 8.61 -12.79
N THR A 488 12.16 7.29 -12.71
CA THR A 488 10.92 6.57 -12.99
C THR A 488 10.01 6.64 -11.78
N VAL A 489 8.79 7.16 -11.99
CA VAL A 489 7.74 7.16 -10.96
C VAL A 489 6.96 5.86 -11.07
N TYR A 490 6.82 5.18 -9.94
CA TYR A 490 5.97 4.01 -9.77
C TYR A 490 4.73 4.37 -8.98
N ASN A 491 3.69 3.54 -9.06
CA ASN A 491 2.41 3.81 -8.42
C ASN A 491 2.53 4.03 -6.89
N ASP A 492 3.41 3.30 -6.22
CA ASP A 492 3.63 3.42 -4.77
C ASP A 492 4.21 4.78 -4.36
N PHE A 493 5.01 5.42 -5.20
CA PHE A 493 5.57 6.76 -4.92
C PHE A 493 4.50 7.82 -4.66
N PHE A 494 3.30 7.70 -5.26
CA PHE A 494 2.21 8.65 -5.00
C PHE A 494 1.73 8.62 -3.54
N ALA A 495 2.00 7.54 -2.82
CA ALA A 495 1.71 7.41 -1.40
C ALA A 495 2.85 7.88 -0.49
N TYR A 496 4.01 8.30 -1.02
CA TYR A 496 5.14 8.73 -0.19
C TYR A 496 4.76 9.84 0.79
N LYS A 497 5.04 9.67 2.08
CA LYS A 497 4.89 10.71 3.11
C LYS A 497 6.22 11.12 3.73
N THR A 498 6.97 10.17 4.28
CA THR A 498 8.21 10.46 5.00
C THR A 498 9.22 9.31 4.87
N GLY A 499 10.46 9.53 5.29
CA GLY A 499 11.54 8.55 5.24
C GLY A 499 12.29 8.55 3.92
N VAL A 500 13.01 7.46 3.62
CA VAL A 500 13.81 7.31 2.39
C VAL A 500 13.09 6.38 1.43
N TYR A 501 12.56 6.93 0.34
CA TYR A 501 11.83 6.18 -0.67
C TYR A 501 12.71 5.13 -1.36
N GLN A 502 12.14 3.93 -1.50
CA GLN A 502 12.61 2.80 -2.29
C GLN A 502 11.38 2.14 -2.89
N HIS A 503 11.41 1.84 -4.19
CA HIS A 503 10.28 1.21 -4.84
C HIS A 503 10.05 -0.20 -4.30
N VAL A 504 8.79 -0.54 -3.99
CA VAL A 504 8.40 -1.84 -3.44
C VAL A 504 7.22 -2.48 -4.13
N THR A 505 6.35 -1.71 -4.79
CA THR A 505 5.18 -2.26 -5.48
C THR A 505 4.58 -1.32 -6.52
N GLY A 506 3.76 -1.87 -7.41
CA GLY A 506 3.03 -1.10 -8.40
C GLY A 506 3.81 -0.89 -9.70
N GLU A 507 3.06 -0.61 -10.76
CA GLU A 507 3.62 -0.42 -12.09
C GLU A 507 4.30 0.94 -12.27
N ALA A 508 5.20 1.01 -13.25
CA ALA A 508 5.79 2.28 -13.69
C ALA A 508 4.72 3.15 -14.35
N LYS A 509 4.61 4.40 -13.91
CA LYS A 509 3.61 5.37 -14.38
C LYS A 509 4.18 6.36 -15.39
N GLY A 510 5.47 6.64 -15.31
CA GLY A 510 6.14 7.50 -16.26
C GLY A 510 7.45 8.05 -15.71
N LEU A 511 7.98 9.04 -16.43
CA LEU A 511 9.20 9.73 -16.04
C LEU A 511 8.86 11.10 -15.45
N HIS A 512 9.61 11.50 -14.43
CA HIS A 512 9.43 12.78 -13.75
C HIS A 512 10.76 13.51 -13.62
N ALA A 513 10.72 14.84 -13.75
CA ALA A 513 11.87 15.72 -13.57
C ALA A 513 11.70 16.54 -12.29
N VAL A 514 12.75 16.61 -11.48
CA VAL A 514 12.73 17.17 -10.13
C VAL A 514 14.00 17.98 -9.85
N LYS A 515 14.00 18.75 -8.77
CA LYS A 515 15.17 19.53 -8.34
C LYS A 515 15.93 18.75 -7.26
N LEU A 516 17.09 18.22 -7.62
CA LEU A 516 18.04 17.62 -6.68
C LEU A 516 18.84 18.74 -6.01
N MET A 517 18.86 18.75 -4.67
CA MET A 517 19.43 19.87 -3.92
C MET A 517 20.39 19.48 -2.80
N GLY A 518 20.26 18.28 -2.23
CA GLY A 518 21.12 17.86 -1.11
C GLY A 518 21.18 16.35 -0.94
N TRP A 519 21.76 15.90 0.17
CA TRP A 519 21.85 14.48 0.54
C TRP A 519 21.98 14.32 2.05
N GLY A 520 21.88 13.08 2.52
CA GLY A 520 22.14 12.76 3.91
C GLY A 520 22.06 11.28 4.23
N VAL A 521 21.97 10.98 5.52
CA VAL A 521 21.74 9.63 6.07
C VAL A 521 20.56 9.66 7.05
N ASP A 522 19.60 8.76 6.85
CA ASP A 522 18.44 8.60 7.71
C ASP A 522 18.39 7.15 8.19
N ASN A 523 18.51 6.92 9.51
CA ASN A 523 18.57 5.58 10.11
C ASN A 523 19.56 4.61 9.41
N GLY A 524 20.74 5.12 9.04
CA GLY A 524 21.79 4.35 8.36
C GLY A 524 21.60 4.21 6.84
N VAL A 525 20.54 4.79 6.27
CA VAL A 525 20.24 4.75 4.83
C VAL A 525 20.62 6.07 4.17
N LYS A 526 21.56 6.01 3.22
CA LYS A 526 21.95 7.18 2.42
C LYS A 526 20.82 7.59 1.49
N TYR A 527 20.57 8.90 1.39
CA TYR A 527 19.53 9.46 0.54
C TYR A 527 19.97 10.71 -0.22
N TRP A 528 19.25 11.01 -1.31
CA TRP A 528 19.21 12.31 -1.97
C TRP A 528 18.03 13.13 -1.45
N LEU A 529 18.23 14.42 -1.15
CA LEU A 529 17.18 15.37 -0.78
C LEU A 529 16.68 16.07 -2.04
N VAL A 530 15.38 15.99 -2.29
CA VAL A 530 14.77 16.39 -3.55
C VAL A 530 13.54 17.25 -3.30
N ALA A 531 13.42 18.35 -4.05
CA ALA A 531 12.20 19.15 -4.11
C ALA A 531 11.32 18.67 -5.28
N ASN A 532 10.05 18.40 -4.99
CA ASN A 532 9.05 18.02 -5.98
C ASN A 532 8.23 19.25 -6.41
N SER A 533 7.48 19.10 -7.52
CA SER A 533 6.67 20.16 -8.13
C SER A 533 5.16 19.90 -8.01
N TRP A 534 4.72 19.22 -6.94
CA TRP A 534 3.32 18.85 -6.67
C TRP A 534 2.71 19.61 -5.48
N GLY A 535 3.31 20.75 -5.11
CA GLY A 535 2.90 21.55 -3.96
C GLY A 535 3.32 20.93 -2.62
N THR A 536 3.04 21.67 -1.54
CA THR A 536 3.48 21.33 -0.17
C THR A 536 2.65 20.24 0.50
N VAL A 537 1.53 19.84 -0.10
CA VAL A 537 0.67 18.76 0.41
C VAL A 537 1.29 17.37 0.19
N PHE A 538 2.13 17.24 -0.83
CA PHE A 538 2.82 16.00 -1.14
C PHE A 538 4.01 15.75 -0.21
N GLY A 539 4.18 14.51 0.24
CA GLY A 539 5.39 14.07 0.94
C GLY A 539 5.67 14.88 2.21
N ASP A 540 6.94 15.22 2.41
CA ASP A 540 7.42 16.02 3.54
C ASP A 540 7.44 17.49 3.13
N GLN A 541 6.27 18.13 3.17
CA GLN A 541 6.07 19.54 2.79
C GLN A 541 6.51 19.86 1.35
N GLY A 542 6.31 18.93 0.41
CA GLY A 542 6.72 19.03 -0.99
C GLY A 542 8.09 18.45 -1.30
N TYR A 543 8.85 18.05 -0.27
CA TYR A 543 10.12 17.36 -0.41
C TYR A 543 9.95 15.84 -0.31
N PHE A 544 10.93 15.13 -0.85
CA PHE A 544 11.10 13.72 -0.59
C PHE A 544 12.59 13.35 -0.50
N LYS A 545 12.85 12.20 0.11
CA LYS A 545 14.17 11.57 0.10
C LYS A 545 14.08 10.29 -0.72
N ILE A 546 15.07 10.04 -1.58
CA ILE A 546 15.17 8.79 -2.36
C ILE A 546 16.53 8.15 -2.08
N LYS A 547 16.57 6.80 -2.04
CA LYS A 547 17.80 6.07 -1.73
C LYS A 547 18.95 6.46 -2.67
N ARG A 548 20.12 6.65 -2.08
CA ARG A 548 21.36 7.04 -2.77
C ARG A 548 22.36 5.89 -2.78
N GLY A 549 23.06 5.71 -3.91
CA GLY A 549 24.17 4.80 -4.09
C GLY A 549 23.82 3.47 -4.77
N ASN A 550 22.62 3.34 -5.32
CA ASN A 550 22.16 2.14 -6.03
C ASN A 550 21.35 2.44 -7.30
N ASP A 551 21.38 3.69 -7.80
CA ASP A 551 20.57 4.14 -8.93
C ASP A 551 19.07 3.83 -8.77
N GLU A 552 18.53 4.04 -7.56
CA GLU A 552 17.12 3.80 -7.24
C GLU A 552 16.20 4.48 -8.25
N CYS A 553 15.32 3.72 -8.91
CA CYS A 553 14.43 4.21 -9.97
C CYS A 553 15.13 4.95 -11.14
N GLY A 554 16.43 4.73 -11.36
CA GLY A 554 17.23 5.43 -12.36
C GLY A 554 17.63 6.86 -11.97
N PHE A 555 17.49 7.23 -10.69
CA PHE A 555 17.70 8.60 -10.20
C PHE A 555 19.14 9.11 -10.36
N GLU A 556 20.11 8.20 -10.48
CA GLU A 556 21.54 8.51 -10.61
C GLU A 556 22.05 8.43 -12.06
N GLY A 557 21.13 8.24 -13.02
CA GLY A 557 21.42 8.11 -14.45
C GLY A 557 21.95 9.37 -15.13
N GLY A 558 21.94 10.52 -14.44
CA GLY A 558 22.59 11.76 -14.87
C GLY A 558 21.96 12.99 -14.22
N PHE A 559 22.57 14.15 -14.36
CA PHE A 559 22.08 15.39 -13.77
C PHE A 559 22.40 16.55 -14.70
N ASP A 560 21.48 17.50 -14.84
CA ASP A 560 21.67 18.65 -15.72
C ASP A 560 21.76 19.95 -14.93
N ALA A 561 22.72 20.77 -15.34
CA ALA A 561 23.07 22.00 -14.67
C ALA A 561 23.27 23.13 -15.70
N VAL A 562 23.26 24.35 -15.20
CA VAL A 562 23.48 25.56 -16.01
C VAL A 562 24.23 26.61 -15.20
N THR A 563 25.02 27.44 -15.88
CA THR A 563 25.71 28.58 -15.29
C THR A 563 24.99 29.87 -15.69
N PRO A 564 24.46 30.67 -14.74
CA PRO A 564 23.84 31.95 -15.06
C PRO A 564 24.87 32.95 -15.57
N LYS A 565 24.44 33.89 -16.41
CA LYS A 565 25.21 35.07 -16.78
C LYS A 565 24.78 36.23 -15.89
N LEU A 566 25.63 36.59 -14.95
CA LEU A 566 25.38 37.72 -14.06
C LEU A 566 25.66 39.03 -14.79
N GLU A 567 24.82 40.03 -14.52
CA GLU A 567 24.98 41.42 -15.00
C GLU A 567 26.04 42.20 -14.23
#